data_AF-F7KMR2-F1
#
_entry.id   AF-F7KMR2-F1
#
_cell.length_a   1.000
_cell.length_b   1.000
_cell.length_c   1.000
_cell.angle_alpha   90.00
_cell.angle_beta   90.00
_cell.angle_gamma   90.00
#
_symmetry.space_group_name_H-M   'P 1'
#
loop_
_entity.id
_entity.type
_entity.pdbx_description
1 polymer ?
#
loop_
_entity_poly.entity_id
_entity_poly.type
_entity_poly.pdbx_seq_one_letter_code
_entity_poly.pdbx_strand_id
1 'polypeptide(L)'
;PIEQCKGCPHFAECNPQLHVRVATIKLAKRTSYHAEQQRFFKTEKLKEYAHFRNGVETIPAALRKRHNVDKMPVRGLIRCRLYFGFKVAAMNVRKLVKYMSRLGKCALTPEIA
;
A
#
# COMPACT_ATOMS: atom_id res chain seq x y z
N PRO A 1 27.25 -33.81 11.03
CA PRO A 1 26.30 -33.22 10.06
C PRO A 1 24.90 -33.84 10.10
N ILE A 2 24.75 -35.17 9.91
CA ILE A 2 23.45 -35.85 9.99
C ILE A 2 22.89 -35.88 11.42
N GLU A 3 23.70 -36.28 12.39
CA GLU A 3 23.27 -36.41 13.79
C GLU A 3 22.83 -35.04 14.37
N GLN A 4 23.54 -33.97 13.98
CA GLN A 4 23.15 -32.59 14.29
C GLN A 4 21.82 -32.19 13.64
N CYS A 5 21.53 -32.66 12.43
CA CYS A 5 20.27 -32.38 11.75
C CYS A 5 19.11 -33.15 12.38
N LYS A 6 19.30 -34.44 12.70
CA LYS A 6 18.30 -35.27 13.40
C LYS A 6 17.96 -34.74 14.79
N GLY A 7 18.95 -34.18 15.50
CA GLY A 7 18.75 -33.55 16.81
C GLY A 7 18.20 -32.12 16.75
N CYS A 8 17.91 -31.58 15.56
CA CYS A 8 17.42 -30.22 15.41
C CYS A 8 15.94 -30.12 15.87
N PRO A 9 15.59 -29.15 16.73
CA PRO A 9 14.19 -28.90 17.12
C PRO A 9 13.25 -28.65 15.93
N HIS A 10 13.77 -28.05 14.86
CA HIS A 10 13.00 -27.72 13.65
C HIS A 10 13.10 -28.79 12.55
N PHE A 11 13.54 -30.01 12.87
CA PHE A 11 13.70 -31.08 11.88
C PHE A 11 12.42 -31.36 11.09
N ALA A 12 11.27 -31.36 11.78
CA ALA A 12 9.96 -31.57 11.17
C ALA A 12 9.56 -30.45 10.19
N GLU A 13 9.90 -29.19 10.49
CA GLU A 13 9.61 -28.04 9.63
C GLU A 13 10.51 -28.00 8.39
N CYS A 14 11.76 -28.44 8.55
CA CYS A 14 12.78 -28.42 7.50
C CYS A 14 12.61 -29.57 6.49
N ASN A 15 12.07 -30.70 6.95
CA ASN A 15 11.84 -31.94 6.20
C ASN A 15 12.96 -32.31 5.20
N PRO A 16 14.21 -32.50 5.69
CA PRO A 16 15.37 -32.74 4.83
C PRO A 16 15.37 -34.16 4.24
N GLN A 17 15.93 -34.31 3.04
CA GLN A 17 16.24 -35.63 2.49
C GLN A 17 17.50 -36.18 3.18
N LEU A 18 17.35 -37.29 3.89
CA LEU A 18 18.45 -37.96 4.57
C LEU A 18 19.15 -38.93 3.62
N HIS A 19 20.46 -38.74 3.42
CA HIS A 19 21.35 -39.69 2.75
C HIS A 19 22.23 -40.42 3.77
N VAL A 20 23.15 -41.27 3.32
CA VAL A 20 23.99 -42.09 4.22
C VAL A 20 24.90 -41.23 5.10
N ARG A 21 25.45 -40.13 4.58
CA ARG A 21 26.41 -39.27 5.30
C ARG A 21 25.97 -37.81 5.47
N VAL A 22 25.01 -37.36 4.65
CA VAL A 22 24.57 -35.96 4.59
C VAL A 22 23.04 -35.86 4.59
N ALA A 23 22.52 -34.78 5.16
CA ALA A 23 21.14 -34.35 5.00
C ALA A 23 21.11 -33.22 3.97
N THR A 24 20.15 -33.22 3.04
CA THR A 24 20.08 -32.23 1.95
C THR A 24 18.68 -31.66 1.81
N ILE A 25 18.63 -30.35 1.54
CA ILE A 25 17.39 -29.62 1.26
C ILE A 25 17.59 -28.88 -0.04
N LYS A 26 16.64 -29.06 -0.97
CA LYS A 26 16.64 -28.35 -2.25
C LYS A 26 15.70 -27.15 -2.13
N LEU A 27 16.28 -25.97 -1.95
CA LEU A 27 15.53 -24.71 -1.94
C LEU A 27 15.70 -24.01 -3.29
N ALA A 28 14.58 -23.75 -3.97
CA ALA A 28 14.60 -22.88 -5.13
C ALA A 28 14.86 -21.44 -4.66
N LYS A 29 15.71 -20.70 -5.39
CA LYS A 29 16.00 -19.29 -5.09
C LYS A 29 14.75 -18.39 -5.05
N ARG A 30 13.72 -18.74 -5.83
CA ARG A 30 12.42 -18.05 -5.77
C ARG A 30 11.75 -18.19 -4.40
N THR A 31 11.90 -19.35 -3.75
CA THR A 31 11.27 -19.62 -2.46
C THR A 31 11.89 -18.78 -1.36
N SER A 32 13.22 -18.63 -1.36
CA SER A 32 13.91 -17.74 -0.43
C SER A 32 13.52 -16.28 -0.66
N TYR A 33 13.43 -15.85 -1.92
CA TYR A 33 12.97 -14.51 -2.28
C TYR A 33 11.53 -14.24 -1.80
N HIS A 34 10.60 -15.18 -2.02
CA HIS A 34 9.23 -15.04 -1.54
C HIS A 34 9.15 -14.98 0.00
N ALA A 35 9.96 -15.77 0.71
CA ALA A 35 10.00 -15.72 2.17
C ALA A 35 10.50 -14.35 2.67
N GLU A 36 11.51 -13.78 2.01
CA GLU A 36 12.01 -12.44 2.31
C GLU A 36 10.95 -11.36 2.05
N GLN A 37 10.24 -11.45 0.92
CA GLN A 37 9.12 -10.56 0.62
C GLN A 37 7.99 -10.70 1.65
N GLN A 38 7.61 -11.92 2.05
CA GLN A 38 6.59 -12.16 3.08
C GLN A 38 6.97 -11.57 4.44
N ARG A 39 8.26 -11.63 4.82
CA ARG A 39 8.76 -10.96 6.02
C ARG A 39 8.62 -9.44 5.88
N PHE A 40 9.00 -8.89 4.72
CA PHE A 40 8.84 -7.47 4.43
C PHE A 40 7.38 -7.02 4.44
N PHE A 41 6.44 -7.86 3.98
CA PHE A 41 5.00 -7.58 4.02
C PHE A 41 4.43 -7.41 5.42
N LYS A 42 5.05 -8.05 6.42
CA LYS A 42 4.62 -7.97 7.82
C LYS A 42 5.15 -6.72 8.53
N THR A 43 6.15 -6.05 7.96
CA THR A 43 6.79 -4.87 8.55
C THR A 43 5.87 -3.65 8.50
N GLU A 44 5.89 -2.83 9.55
CA GLU A 44 5.09 -1.60 9.63
C GLU A 44 5.41 -0.59 8.53
N LYS A 45 6.68 -0.51 8.12
CA LYS A 45 7.13 0.33 6.99
C LYS A 45 6.33 0.09 5.71
N LEU A 46 6.02 -1.18 5.40
CA LEU A 46 5.24 -1.48 4.20
C LEU A 46 3.78 -1.10 4.38
N LYS A 47 3.22 -1.24 5.58
CA LYS A 47 1.86 -0.77 5.86
C LYS A 47 1.74 0.73 5.60
N GLU A 48 2.71 1.52 6.06
CA GLU A 48 2.76 2.96 5.79
C GLU A 48 2.83 3.26 4.28
N TYR A 49 3.71 2.58 3.54
CA TYR A 49 3.78 2.74 2.08
C TYR A 49 2.49 2.32 1.37
N ALA A 50 1.83 1.26 1.84
CA ALA A 50 0.55 0.82 1.29
C ALA A 50 -0.55 1.87 1.53
N HIS A 51 -0.59 2.50 2.71
CA HIS A 51 -1.51 3.60 2.99
C HIS A 51 -1.27 4.80 2.07
N PHE A 52 0.00 5.17 1.85
CA PHE A 52 0.35 6.24 0.92
C PHE A 52 -0.12 5.92 -0.51
N ARG A 53 0.15 4.68 -0.97
CA ARG A 53 -0.24 4.23 -2.31
C ARG A 53 -1.77 4.23 -2.49
N ASN A 54 -2.52 3.75 -1.50
CA ASN A 54 -3.99 3.84 -1.49
C ASN A 54 -4.47 5.29 -1.62
N GLY A 55 -3.79 6.22 -0.94
CA GLY A 55 -4.04 7.66 -1.07
C GLY A 55 -3.88 8.16 -2.50
N VAL A 56 -2.80 7.77 -3.18
CA VAL A 56 -2.52 8.13 -4.58
C VAL A 56 -3.50 7.48 -5.56
N GLU A 57 -3.77 6.18 -5.41
CA GLU A 57 -4.68 5.41 -6.26
C GLU A 57 -6.13 5.91 -6.18
N THR A 58 -6.52 6.49 -5.04
CA THR A 58 -7.85 7.08 -4.86
C THR A 58 -8.03 8.38 -5.66
N ILE A 59 -6.95 9.10 -5.99
CA ILE A 59 -7.02 10.39 -6.69
C ILE A 59 -7.67 10.25 -8.09
N PRO A 60 -7.20 9.35 -8.98
CA PRO A 60 -7.86 9.13 -10.27
C PRO A 60 -9.34 8.75 -10.13
N ALA A 61 -9.67 7.86 -9.18
CA ALA A 61 -11.05 7.45 -8.95
C ALA A 61 -11.95 8.64 -8.51
N ALA A 62 -11.43 9.51 -7.64
CA ALA A 62 -12.14 10.72 -7.21
C ALA A 62 -12.34 11.72 -8.36
N LEU A 63 -11.32 11.90 -9.20
CA LEU A 63 -11.41 12.76 -10.39
C LEU A 63 -12.46 12.26 -11.39
N ARG A 64 -12.52 10.95 -11.64
CA ARG A 64 -13.54 10.35 -12.52
C ARG A 64 -14.93 10.45 -11.91
N LYS A 65 -15.12 9.96 -10.68
CA LYS A 65 -16.45 9.84 -10.06
C LYS A 65 -17.07 11.17 -9.63
N ARG A 66 -16.27 12.13 -9.15
CA ARG A 66 -16.79 13.40 -8.59
C ARG A 66 -16.61 14.58 -9.52
N HIS A 67 -15.57 14.57 -10.35
CA HIS A 67 -15.22 15.69 -11.21
C HIS A 67 -15.49 15.40 -12.70
N ASN A 68 -15.90 14.18 -13.05
CA ASN A 68 -16.30 13.76 -14.41
C ASN A 68 -15.21 14.07 -15.46
N VAL A 69 -13.95 13.79 -15.15
CA VAL A 69 -12.82 14.07 -16.07
C VAL A 69 -12.93 13.31 -17.40
N ASP A 70 -13.60 12.16 -17.44
CA ASP A 70 -13.77 11.38 -18.67
C ASP A 70 -14.85 11.98 -19.60
N LYS A 71 -15.76 12.81 -19.06
CA LYS A 71 -16.89 13.42 -19.79
C LYS A 71 -16.71 14.93 -19.99
N MET A 72 -15.47 15.41 -20.12
CA MET A 72 -15.20 16.83 -20.31
C MET A 72 -15.65 17.32 -21.70
N PRO A 73 -16.41 18.42 -21.81
CA PRO A 73 -16.95 18.93 -23.07
C PRO A 73 -15.92 19.77 -23.86
N VAL A 74 -14.65 19.37 -23.85
CA VAL A 74 -13.57 20.06 -24.56
C VAL A 74 -12.83 19.08 -25.47
N ARG A 75 -12.38 19.57 -26.62
CA ARG A 75 -11.60 18.81 -27.60
C ARG A 75 -10.23 19.46 -27.79
N GLY A 76 -9.23 18.64 -28.10
CA GLY A 76 -7.84 19.08 -28.31
C GLY A 76 -7.01 19.14 -27.03
N LEU A 77 -5.73 18.79 -27.14
CA LEU A 77 -4.83 18.56 -26.00
C LEU A 77 -4.71 19.77 -25.06
N ILE A 78 -4.57 20.98 -25.61
CA ILE A 78 -4.37 22.21 -24.83
C ILE A 78 -5.59 22.52 -23.97
N ARG A 79 -6.79 22.49 -24.56
CA ARG A 79 -8.05 22.76 -23.86
C ARG A 79 -8.33 21.67 -22.82
N CYS A 80 -8.12 20.40 -23.18
CA CYS A 80 -8.24 19.27 -22.24
C CYS A 80 -7.30 19.41 -21.04
N ARG A 81 -6.03 19.79 -21.25
CA ARG A 81 -5.05 19.98 -20.18
C ARG A 81 -5.45 21.10 -19.22
N LEU A 82 -5.89 22.24 -19.77
CA LEU A 82 -6.37 23.37 -18.96
C LEU A 82 -7.60 22.96 -18.13
N TYR A 83 -8.59 22.35 -18.78
CA TYR A 83 -9.84 21.95 -18.12
C TYR A 83 -9.62 20.88 -17.06
N PHE A 84 -8.74 19.91 -17.33
CA PHE A 84 -8.30 18.92 -16.35
C PHE A 84 -7.62 19.59 -15.15
N GLY A 85 -6.77 20.60 -15.38
CA GLY A 85 -6.19 21.43 -14.32
C GLY A 85 -7.25 22.08 -13.44
N PHE A 86 -8.31 22.66 -14.01
CA PHE A 86 -9.44 23.19 -13.24
C PHE A 86 -10.17 22.12 -12.43
N LYS A 87 -10.31 20.89 -12.96
CA LYS A 87 -10.91 19.78 -12.19
C LYS A 87 -10.05 19.38 -10.99
N VAL A 88 -8.73 19.36 -11.14
CA VAL A 88 -7.78 19.13 -10.04
C VAL A 88 -7.87 20.26 -9.02
N ALA A 89 -7.90 21.52 -9.46
CA ALA A 89 -8.06 22.67 -8.58
C ALA A 89 -9.38 22.58 -7.79
N ALA A 90 -10.50 22.27 -8.45
CA ALA A 90 -11.79 22.08 -7.79
C ALA A 90 -11.77 20.97 -6.73
N MET A 91 -11.08 19.87 -6.99
CA MET A 91 -10.89 18.78 -6.02
C MET A 91 -10.12 19.27 -4.79
N ASN A 92 -9.05 20.03 -4.98
CA ASN A 92 -8.23 20.59 -3.89
C ASN A 92 -9.00 21.63 -3.08
N VAL A 93 -9.73 22.55 -3.73
CA VAL A 93 -10.59 23.53 -3.05
C VAL A 93 -11.65 22.83 -2.21
N ARG A 94 -12.29 21.78 -2.75
CA ARG A 94 -13.26 20.99 -1.96
C ARG A 94 -12.62 20.32 -0.74
N LYS A 95 -11.37 19.86 -0.84
CA LYS A 95 -10.63 19.30 0.29
C LYS A 95 -10.31 20.38 1.33
N LEU A 96 -9.89 21.56 0.90
CA LEU A 96 -9.64 22.71 1.76
C LEU A 96 -10.90 23.16 2.50
N VAL A 97 -12.01 23.35 1.79
CA VAL A 97 -13.29 23.74 2.41
C VAL A 97 -13.72 22.71 3.44
N LYS A 98 -13.65 21.41 3.14
CA LYS A 98 -13.95 20.35 4.11
C LYS A 98 -13.04 20.39 5.33
N TYR A 99 -11.77 20.70 5.16
CA TYR A 99 -10.83 20.86 6.26
C TYR A 99 -11.22 22.04 7.16
N MET A 100 -11.49 23.20 6.56
CA MET A 100 -11.96 24.39 7.28
C MET A 100 -13.28 24.13 8.04
N SER A 101 -14.25 23.46 7.40
CA SER A 101 -15.53 23.11 8.06
C SER A 101 -15.38 22.09 9.19
N ARG A 102 -14.31 21.28 9.20
CA ARG A 102 -14.01 20.37 10.32
C ARG A 102 -13.32 21.09 11.48
N LEU A 103 -12.42 22.03 11.18
CA LEU A 103 -11.78 22.87 12.20
C LEU A 103 -12.81 23.64 13.02
N GLY A 104 -13.83 24.23 12.37
CA GLY A 104 -14.91 24.92 13.08
C GLY A 104 -15.76 24.02 13.99
N LYS A 105 -15.74 22.69 13.79
CA LYS A 105 -16.43 21.72 14.66
C LYS A 105 -15.54 21.23 15.82
N CYS A 106 -14.22 21.19 15.64
CA CYS A 106 -13.27 20.86 16.70
C CYS A 106 -12.99 22.02 17.67
N ALA A 107 -13.29 23.27 17.26
CA ALA A 107 -13.12 24.48 18.06
C ALA A 107 -14.36 24.91 18.86
N LEU A 108 -15.46 24.13 18.81
CA LEU A 108 -16.55 24.28 19.78
C LEU A 108 -16.03 23.73 21.13
N THR A 109 -15.61 24.66 21.97
CA THR A 109 -14.85 24.53 23.22
C THR A 109 -15.50 23.61 24.28
N PRO A 110 -14.69 23.06 25.21
CA PRO A 110 -15.14 22.24 26.34
C PRO A 110 -16.13 23.02 27.22
N GLU A 111 -17.16 22.33 27.73
CA GLU A 111 -18.04 22.87 28.76
C GLU A 111 -17.19 23.25 29.97
N ILE A 112 -17.12 24.55 30.25
CA ILE A 112 -16.58 25.09 31.49
C ILE A 112 -17.63 24.78 32.57
N ALA A 113 -17.31 23.81 33.42
CA ALA A 113 -18.07 23.45 34.61
C ALA A 113 -18.00 24.56 35.67
#